data_AF-A0A026WGQ3-F1
#
_entry.id   AF-A0A026WGQ3-F1
#
_cell.length_a   1.000
_cell.length_b   1.000
_cell.length_c   1.000
_cell.angle_alpha   90.00
_cell.angle_beta   90.00
_cell.angle_gamma   90.00
#
_symmetry.space_group_name_H-M   'P 1'
#
loop_
_entity.id
_entity.type
_entity.pdbx_description
1 polymer ?
#
loop_
_entity_poly.entity_id
_entity_poly.type
_entity_poly.pdbx_seq_one_letter_code
_entity_poly.pdbx_strand_id
1 'polypeptide(L)'
;MSQSSVRRNLKFINFHPYKIHLVQKLNEDDFDRRNEFCDIMMTRIDQLPNFLFNIAFSDEASFEINGNVNRHNCRFWTDENPHWMREAHTQNPEKLNVWAGIYNNTF
;
A
#
# COMPACT_ATOMS: atom_id res chain seq x y z
N MET A 1 29.90 12.37 -9.18
CA MET A 1 28.79 13.04 -9.88
C MET A 1 27.81 13.55 -8.83
N SER A 2 27.36 14.80 -8.87
CA SER A 2 26.44 15.34 -7.85
C SER A 2 24.99 14.85 -8.07
N GLN A 3 24.19 14.76 -7.00
CA GLN A 3 22.76 14.40 -7.11
C GLN A 3 21.99 15.31 -8.09
N SER A 4 22.33 16.60 -8.12
CA SER A 4 21.77 17.58 -9.05
C SER A 4 22.10 17.27 -10.50
N SER A 5 23.31 16.77 -10.78
CA SER A 5 23.72 16.39 -12.14
C SER A 5 22.98 15.14 -12.62
N VAL A 6 22.81 14.15 -11.75
CA VAL A 6 22.04 12.93 -12.05
C VAL A 6 20.57 13.27 -12.35
N ARG A 7 19.92 14.09 -11.52
CA ARG A 7 18.52 14.51 -11.76
C ARG A 7 18.36 15.30 -13.07
N ARG A 8 19.32 16.16 -13.40
CA ARG A 8 19.29 16.93 -14.65
C ARG A 8 19.41 16.01 -15.88
N ASN A 9 20.30 15.03 -15.84
CA ASN A 9 20.44 14.04 -16.91
C ASN A 9 19.18 13.17 -17.05
N LEU A 10 18.59 12.70 -15.94
CA LEU A 10 17.35 11.92 -15.96
C LEU A 10 16.17 12.69 -16.55
N LYS A 11 16.03 13.98 -16.22
CA LYS A 11 15.03 14.85 -16.86
C LYS A 11 15.31 15.07 -18.35
N PHE A 12 16.58 15.22 -18.73
CA PHE A 12 16.95 15.41 -20.14
C PHE A 12 16.56 14.22 -21.02
N ILE A 13 16.62 13.00 -20.47
CA ILE A 13 16.15 11.78 -21.15
C ILE A 13 14.66 11.48 -20.91
N ASN A 14 13.87 12.43 -20.40
CA ASN A 14 12.44 12.29 -20.10
C ASN A 14 12.07 11.17 -19.11
N PHE A 15 12.97 10.82 -18.19
CA PHE A 15 12.66 9.84 -17.16
C PHE A 15 11.89 10.47 -16.00
N HIS A 16 10.91 9.74 -15.50
CA HIS A 16 10.05 10.14 -14.40
C HIS A 16 10.27 9.22 -13.19
N PRO A 17 10.19 9.76 -11.95
CA PRO A 17 10.33 8.95 -10.76
C PRO A 17 9.01 8.23 -10.44
N TYR A 18 9.01 6.91 -10.47
CA TYR A 18 7.89 6.07 -10.08
C TYR A 18 8.12 5.44 -8.71
N LYS A 19 7.06 5.41 -7.90
CA LYS A 19 7.05 4.75 -6.59
C LYS A 19 6.63 3.29 -6.76
N ILE A 20 7.32 2.38 -6.08
CA ILE A 20 6.95 0.97 -6.03
C ILE A 20 5.61 0.83 -5.32
N HIS A 21 4.67 0.11 -5.93
CA HIS A 21 3.42 -0.27 -5.30
C HIS A 21 3.52 -1.72 -4.85
N LEU A 22 3.42 -1.94 -3.53
CA LEU A 22 3.20 -3.28 -3.00
C LEU A 22 1.71 -3.53 -3.03
N VAL A 23 1.29 -4.50 -3.82
CA VAL A 23 -0.10 -4.95 -3.87
C VAL A 23 -0.16 -6.39 -3.39
N GLN A 24 -1.24 -6.73 -2.71
CA GLN A 24 -1.57 -8.13 -2.46
C GLN A 24 -1.92 -8.78 -3.79
N LYS A 25 -1.49 -10.03 -3.99
CA LYS A 25 -1.90 -10.80 -5.16
C LYS A 25 -3.41 -11.04 -5.07
N LEU A 26 -4.14 -10.66 -6.10
CA LEU A 26 -5.56 -10.93 -6.24
C LEU A 26 -5.75 -12.21 -7.07
N ASN A 27 -6.68 -13.04 -6.66
CA ASN A 27 -7.21 -14.15 -7.44
C ASN A 27 -8.33 -13.65 -8.37
N GLU A 28 -8.67 -14.45 -9.38
CA GLU A 28 -9.70 -14.10 -10.36
C GLU A 28 -11.06 -13.80 -9.70
N ASP A 29 -11.46 -14.60 -8.71
CA ASP A 29 -12.70 -14.41 -7.95
C ASP A 29 -12.72 -13.15 -7.06
N ASP A 30 -11.55 -12.58 -6.74
CA ASP A 30 -11.47 -11.51 -5.73
C ASP A 30 -12.10 -10.21 -6.26
N PHE A 31 -12.14 -10.01 -7.58
CA PHE A 31 -12.77 -8.85 -8.19
C PHE A 31 -14.29 -8.84 -7.95
N ASP A 32 -14.95 -9.97 -8.24
CA ASP A 32 -16.40 -10.09 -8.07
C ASP A 32 -16.79 -10.01 -6.60
N ARG A 33 -16.06 -10.71 -5.71
CA ARG A 33 -16.29 -10.65 -4.26
C ARG A 33 -16.13 -9.24 -3.70
N ARG A 34 -15.17 -8.46 -4.22
CA ARG A 34 -14.96 -7.07 -3.80
C ARG A 34 -16.12 -6.17 -4.23
N ASN A 35 -16.63 -6.35 -5.44
CA ASN A 35 -17.81 -5.60 -5.91
C ASN A 35 -19.06 -5.95 -5.09
N GLU A 36 -19.31 -7.24 -4.87
CA GLU A 36 -20.42 -7.70 -4.03
C GLU A 36 -20.34 -7.13 -2.61
N PHE A 37 -19.14 -7.15 -2.00
CA PHE A 37 -18.91 -6.55 -0.71
C PHE A 37 -19.24 -5.05 -0.69
N CYS A 38 -18.81 -4.30 -1.71
CA CYS A 38 -19.12 -2.88 -1.84
C CYS A 38 -20.64 -2.64 -1.89
N ASP A 39 -21.37 -3.39 -2.71
CA ASP A 39 -22.82 -3.24 -2.85
C ASP A 39 -23.57 -3.54 -1.54
N ILE A 40 -23.16 -4.61 -0.83
CA ILE A 40 -23.70 -4.97 0.48
C ILE A 40 -23.41 -3.88 1.51
N MET A 41 -22.17 -3.39 1.57
CA MET A 41 -21.77 -2.37 2.53
C MET A 41 -22.48 -1.04 2.30
N MET A 42 -22.58 -0.60 1.04
CA MET A 42 -23.33 0.61 0.67
C MET A 42 -24.79 0.51 1.13
N THR A 43 -25.44 -0.61 0.85
CA THR A 43 -26.82 -0.86 1.29
C THR A 43 -26.97 -0.79 2.81
N ARG A 44 -26.04 -1.38 3.57
CA ARG A 44 -26.07 -1.35 5.04
C ARG A 44 -25.83 0.05 5.61
N ILE A 45 -24.93 0.81 4.99
CA ILE A 45 -24.66 2.20 5.39
C ILE A 45 -25.91 3.06 5.20
N ASP A 46 -26.63 2.88 4.10
CA ASP A 46 -27.85 3.64 3.81
C ASP A 46 -29.03 3.25 4.71
N GLN A 47 -29.16 1.96 5.05
CA GLN A 47 -30.32 1.44 5.79
C GLN A 47 -30.19 1.52 7.32
N LEU A 48 -28.96 1.48 7.85
CA LEU A 48 -28.71 1.40 9.29
C LEU A 48 -28.02 2.68 9.77
N PRO A 49 -28.75 3.57 10.47
CA PRO A 49 -28.16 4.73 11.10
C PRO A 49 -26.99 4.32 12.01
N ASN A 50 -25.88 5.04 11.90
CA ASN A 50 -24.66 4.80 12.68
C ASN A 50 -23.95 3.45 12.45
N PHE A 51 -24.29 2.70 11.39
CA PHE A 51 -23.64 1.41 11.09
C PHE A 51 -22.11 1.49 11.13
N LEU A 52 -21.53 2.51 10.49
CA LEU A 52 -20.08 2.71 10.44
C LEU A 52 -19.45 2.92 11.82
N PHE A 53 -20.13 3.61 12.74
CA PHE A 53 -19.62 3.84 14.10
C PHE A 53 -19.57 2.57 14.95
N ASN A 54 -20.40 1.58 14.59
CA ASN A 54 -20.46 0.29 15.26
C ASN A 54 -19.48 -0.75 14.68
N ILE A 55 -18.71 -0.39 13.64
CA ILE A 55 -17.67 -1.26 13.09
C ILE A 55 -16.36 -1.05 13.86
N ALA A 56 -15.82 -2.12 14.41
CA ALA A 56 -14.43 -2.16 14.89
C ALA A 56 -13.53 -2.64 13.74
N PHE A 57 -12.65 -1.76 13.28
CA PHE A 57 -11.59 -2.12 12.34
C PHE A 57 -10.37 -2.58 13.12
N SER A 58 -9.66 -3.59 12.62
CA SER A 58 -8.37 -3.99 13.18
C SER A 58 -7.43 -4.40 12.07
N ASP A 59 -6.14 -4.18 12.26
CA ASP A 59 -5.11 -4.61 11.34
C ASP A 59 -3.83 -5.02 12.08
N GLU A 60 -3.00 -5.81 11.41
CA GLU A 60 -1.66 -6.18 11.86
C GLU A 60 -0.62 -5.63 10.88
N ALA A 61 0.37 -4.91 11.41
CA ALA A 61 1.48 -4.39 10.62
C ALA A 61 2.82 -4.92 11.14
N SER A 62 3.65 -5.43 10.23
CA SER A 62 5.02 -5.87 10.52
C SER A 62 6.04 -4.81 10.10
N PHE A 63 6.93 -4.43 11.01
CA PHE A 63 8.03 -3.50 10.79
C PHE A 63 9.38 -4.24 10.86
N GLU A 64 10.24 -4.07 9.87
CA GLU A 64 11.60 -4.65 9.88
C GLU A 64 12.54 -3.74 10.71
N ILE A 65 13.20 -4.30 11.73
CA ILE A 65 14.04 -3.55 12.68
C ILE A 65 15.41 -3.20 12.07
N ASN A 66 15.87 -3.98 11.09
CA ASN A 66 17.19 -3.86 10.48
C ASN A 66 17.34 -2.71 9.46
N GLY A 67 16.36 -1.80 9.36
CA GLY A 67 16.44 -0.64 8.47
C GLY A 67 16.43 -0.98 6.99
N ASN A 68 16.00 -2.19 6.61
CA ASN A 68 15.81 -2.59 5.22
C ASN A 68 14.91 -1.57 4.51
N VAL A 69 15.57 -0.76 3.68
CA VAL A 69 15.05 0.15 2.67
C VAL A 69 13.67 0.71 3.01
N ASN A 70 13.63 1.92 3.58
CA ASN A 70 12.39 2.68 3.70
C ASN A 70 11.74 2.77 2.30
N ARG A 71 10.68 1.98 2.09
CA ARG A 71 10.03 1.78 0.79
C ARG A 71 9.45 3.08 0.23
N HIS A 72 9.23 4.09 1.09
CA HIS A 72 8.85 5.44 0.66
C HIS A 72 9.96 6.18 -0.09
N ASN A 73 11.23 5.79 0.13
CA ASN A 73 12.40 6.36 -0.54
C ASN A 73 12.83 5.57 -1.79
N CYS A 74 12.24 4.42 -2.07
CA CYS A 74 12.45 3.69 -3.32
C CYS A 74 11.70 4.35 -4.47
N ARG A 75 12.46 5.04 -5.32
CA ARG A 75 11.96 5.58 -6.61
C ARG A 75 12.82 5.08 -7.75
N PHE A 76 12.19 4.49 -8.75
CA PHE A 76 12.84 4.14 -10.01
C PHE A 76 12.59 5.24 -11.02
N TRP A 77 13.60 5.54 -11.84
CA TRP A 77 13.49 6.51 -12.91
C TRP A 77 13.41 5.76 -14.23
N THR A 78 12.32 5.95 -14.97
CA THR A 78 12.05 5.30 -16.26
C THR A 78 11.20 6.23 -17.11
N ASP A 79 11.24 6.07 -18.43
CA ASP A 79 10.46 6.83 -19.41
C ASP A 79 8.97 6.44 -19.38
N GLU A 80 8.67 5.15 -19.18
CA GLU A 80 7.31 4.62 -19.05
C GLU A 80 7.02 4.07 -17.65
N ASN A 81 5.74 4.09 -17.23
CA ASN A 81 5.33 3.53 -15.95
C ASN A 81 5.49 2.00 -15.98
N PRO A 82 6.42 1.42 -15.22
CA PRO A 82 6.74 0.00 -15.31
C PRO A 82 5.71 -0.88 -14.58
N HIS A 83 4.71 -0.28 -13.91
CA HIS A 83 3.76 -0.97 -13.04
C HIS A 83 4.45 -1.97 -12.10
N TRP A 84 5.63 -1.61 -11.60
CA TRP A 84 6.49 -2.54 -10.87
C TRP A 84 5.83 -2.99 -9.58
N MET A 85 5.43 -4.25 -9.55
CA MET A 85 4.97 -4.99 -8.39
C MET A 85 6.12 -5.88 -7.93
N ARG A 86 6.50 -5.81 -6.65
CA ARG A 86 7.52 -6.67 -6.07
C ARG A 86 6.88 -7.55 -5.02
N GLU A 87 6.94 -8.86 -5.21
CA GLU A 87 6.63 -9.80 -4.13
C GLU A 87 7.65 -9.63 -2.99
N ALA A 88 7.17 -9.38 -1.78
CA ALA A 88 8.02 -9.18 -0.62
C ALA A 88 8.29 -10.52 0.07
N HIS A 89 9.30 -11.24 -0.41
CA HIS A 89 9.84 -12.40 0.31
C HIS A 89 11.03 -11.95 1.16
N THR A 90 10.82 -11.74 2.47
CA THR A 90 11.91 -11.54 3.43
C THR A 90 11.85 -12.63 4.49
N GLN A 91 12.67 -13.68 4.28
CA GLN A 91 12.69 -14.89 5.12
C GLN A 91 13.51 -14.78 6.42
N ASN A 92 14.17 -13.67 6.76
CA ASN A 92 15.04 -13.62 7.97
C ASN A 92 15.28 -12.26 8.70
N PRO A 93 14.59 -11.13 8.46
CA PRO A 93 14.84 -9.95 9.30
C PRO A 93 14.08 -10.05 10.64
N GLU A 94 14.66 -9.50 11.72
CA GLU A 94 13.93 -9.25 12.96
C GLU A 94 12.75 -8.30 12.67
N LYS A 95 11.55 -8.72 13.04
CA LYS A 95 10.29 -7.99 12.77
C LYS A 95 9.60 -7.66 14.09
N LEU A 96 9.09 -6.44 14.18
CA LEU A 96 8.11 -6.05 15.19
C LEU A 96 6.72 -6.13 14.55
N ASN A 97 5.85 -7.00 15.08
CA ASN A 97 4.44 -7.01 14.71
C ASN A 97 3.65 -6.15 15.68
N VAL A 98 2.80 -5.29 15.12
CA VAL A 98 1.90 -4.43 15.89
C VAL A 98 0.49 -4.75 15.44
N TRP A 99 -0.39 -5.00 16.40
CA TRP A 99 -1.82 -5.08 16.18
C TRP A 99 -2.47 -3.80 16.70
N ALA A 100 -3.39 -3.24 15.92
CA ALA A 100 -4.18 -2.09 16.33
C ALA A 100 -5.64 -2.26 15.94
N GLY A 101 -6.53 -1.75 16.79
CA GLY A 101 -7.95 -1.69 16.54
C GLY A 101 -8.44 -0.26 16.64
N ILE A 102 -9.37 0.12 15.76
CA ILE A 102 -10.05 1.42 15.78
C ILE A 102 -11.55 1.14 15.86
N TYR A 103 -12.20 1.78 16.82
CA TYR A 103 -13.64 1.70 17.00
C TYR A 103 -14.18 3.11 17.19
N ASN A 104 -15.36 3.39 16.63
CA ASN A 104 -16.08 4.65 16.82
C ASN A 104 -15.25 5.93 16.52
N ASN A 105 -14.38 5.90 15.51
CA ASN A 105 -13.46 7.01 15.17
C ASN A 105 -12.56 7.48 16.34
N THR A 106 -12.33 6.64 17.34
CA THR A 106 -11.42 6.92 18.46
C THR A 106 -10.06 6.28 18.20
N PHE A 107 -9.00 7.09 18.27
CA PHE A 107 -7.59 6.69 18.23
C PHE A 107 -7.00 6.62 19.64
#